data_AF-A0A5N7AJX2-F1
#
_entry.id   AF-A0A5N7AJX2-F1
#
_cell.length_a   1.000
_cell.length_b   1.000
_cell.length_c   1.000
_cell.angle_alpha   90.00
_cell.angle_beta   90.00
_cell.angle_gamma   90.00
#
_symmetry.space_group_name_H-M   'P 1'
#
loop_
_entity.id
_entity.type
_entity.pdbx_description
1 polymer ?
#
loop_
_entity_poly.entity_id
_entity_poly.type
_entity_poly.pdbx_seq_one_letter_code
_entity_poly.pdbx_strand_id
1 'polypeptide(L)'
;MVGGIFTGANPMFVPRELAYQLKDSDATYLICARASLDTGLEAARLVGMSRDRVFVFDNALYDGPGVGKNGCRYWGELVASPEEGEGFAWEELTTIELADRTLALNYSSGTTGRPKGVEITHKNYVANMLQFTYIERLHPNYEAKRARKRCLCFLPLYHAMAQMIMIAATLALNTPVYIMPKFDFIRMLEYTQKYRITDNVVVPPIVVALAKHPAVKQYDLSSVEDIGCGAAPLSREVCEQVQALWPPGKVNIRQGYGMT
;
A
#
# COMPACT_ATOMS: atom_id res chain seq x y z
N MET A 1 5.42 -19.08 -4.22
CA MET A 1 4.27 -18.54 -3.44
C MET A 1 3.24 -19.65 -3.20
N VAL A 2 2.27 -19.51 -2.28
CA VAL A 2 1.17 -20.52 -2.08
C VAL A 2 0.08 -20.51 -3.17
N GLY A 3 0.27 -19.72 -4.24
CA GLY A 3 -0.65 -19.66 -5.38
C GLY A 3 -1.97 -18.89 -5.16
N GLY A 4 -2.14 -18.21 -4.02
CA GLY A 4 -3.33 -17.41 -3.74
C GLY A 4 -3.36 -16.08 -4.51
N ILE A 5 -4.56 -15.65 -4.90
CA ILE A 5 -4.81 -14.34 -5.54
C ILE A 5 -5.24 -13.32 -4.48
N PHE A 6 -4.55 -12.19 -4.43
CA PHE A 6 -4.86 -11.13 -3.47
C PHE A 6 -5.92 -10.16 -4.01
N THR A 7 -6.86 -9.71 -3.18
CA THR A 7 -7.70 -8.54 -3.50
C THR A 7 -7.80 -7.62 -2.29
N GLY A 8 -7.53 -6.34 -2.51
CA GLY A 8 -7.67 -5.30 -1.50
C GLY A 8 -9.08 -4.70 -1.52
N ALA A 9 -9.71 -4.57 -0.36
CA ALA A 9 -11.00 -3.89 -0.22
C ALA A 9 -10.86 -2.62 0.64
N ASN A 10 -11.66 -1.61 0.33
CA ASN A 10 -11.70 -0.39 1.12
C ASN A 10 -12.38 -0.66 2.48
N PRO A 11 -11.73 -0.42 3.64
CA PRO A 11 -12.33 -0.65 4.95
C PRO A 11 -13.52 0.27 5.24
N MET A 12 -13.72 1.33 4.44
CA MET A 12 -14.86 2.24 4.53
C MET A 12 -16.06 1.80 3.68
N PHE A 13 -16.00 0.67 2.98
CA PHE A 13 -17.16 0.13 2.28
C PHE A 13 -18.30 -0.16 3.24
N VAL A 14 -19.52 -0.03 2.71
CA VAL A 14 -20.69 -0.62 3.38
C VAL A 14 -20.79 -2.12 3.04
N PRO A 15 -21.53 -2.93 3.84
CA PRO A 15 -21.55 -4.38 3.65
C PRO A 15 -21.92 -4.85 2.25
N ARG A 16 -22.85 -4.16 1.57
CA ARG A 16 -23.26 -4.50 0.19
C ARG A 16 -22.16 -4.29 -0.85
N GLU A 17 -21.28 -3.30 -0.65
CA GLU A 17 -20.18 -3.00 -1.57
C GLU A 17 -19.08 -4.05 -1.42
N LEU A 18 -18.74 -4.38 -0.16
CA LEU A 18 -17.80 -5.46 0.12
C LEU A 18 -18.35 -6.82 -0.33
N ALA A 19 -19.63 -7.11 -0.09
CA ALA A 19 -20.26 -8.36 -0.55
C ALA A 19 -20.23 -8.50 -2.07
N TYR A 20 -20.42 -7.39 -2.80
CA TYR A 20 -20.27 -7.40 -4.26
C TYR A 20 -18.85 -7.82 -4.65
N GLN A 21 -17.81 -7.21 -4.08
CA GLN A 21 -16.41 -7.56 -4.38
C GLN A 21 -16.10 -9.02 -3.99
N LEU A 22 -16.51 -9.47 -2.80
CA LEU A 22 -16.30 -10.86 -2.36
C LEU A 22 -16.91 -11.87 -3.32
N LYS A 23 -18.10 -11.58 -3.84
CA LYS A 23 -18.80 -12.44 -4.80
C LYS A 23 -18.17 -12.39 -6.20
N ASP A 24 -17.83 -11.20 -6.67
CA ASP A 24 -17.25 -11.00 -8.01
C ASP A 24 -15.84 -11.57 -8.13
N SER A 25 -15.07 -11.55 -7.03
CA SER A 25 -13.71 -12.10 -6.99
C SER A 25 -13.63 -13.58 -6.59
N ASP A 26 -14.77 -14.25 -6.35
CA ASP A 26 -14.84 -15.59 -5.77
C ASP A 26 -13.96 -15.75 -4.50
N ALA A 27 -13.94 -14.73 -3.64
CA ALA A 27 -13.07 -14.71 -2.47
C ALA A 27 -13.36 -15.90 -1.53
N THR A 28 -12.31 -16.68 -1.22
CA THR A 28 -12.43 -17.84 -0.33
C THR A 28 -12.19 -17.48 1.14
N TYR A 29 -11.35 -16.47 1.41
CA TYR A 29 -11.01 -16.03 2.76
C TYR A 29 -11.10 -14.50 2.86
N LEU A 30 -11.43 -14.00 4.04
CA LEU A 30 -11.48 -12.57 4.34
C LEU A 30 -10.61 -12.26 5.57
N ILE A 31 -9.57 -11.45 5.38
CA ILE A 31 -8.77 -10.90 6.48
C ILE A 31 -9.26 -9.48 6.73
N CYS A 32 -9.84 -9.22 7.90
CA CYS A 32 -10.54 -7.98 8.19
C CYS A 32 -9.96 -7.28 9.43
N ALA A 33 -9.64 -5.99 9.29
CA ALA A 33 -9.21 -5.19 10.43
C ALA A 33 -10.28 -5.19 11.53
N ARG A 34 -9.84 -5.19 12.80
CA ARG A 34 -10.75 -5.22 13.96
C ARG A 34 -11.83 -4.12 13.94
N ALA A 35 -11.49 -2.95 13.39
CA ALA A 35 -12.39 -1.80 13.26
C ALA A 35 -13.48 -1.97 12.18
N SER A 36 -13.25 -2.80 11.17
CA SER A 36 -14.18 -3.06 10.07
C SER A 36 -14.82 -4.46 10.14
N LEU A 37 -14.57 -5.22 11.21
CA LEU A 37 -14.99 -6.63 11.33
C LEU A 37 -16.50 -6.82 11.21
N ASP A 38 -17.32 -5.92 11.77
CA ASP A 38 -18.78 -6.05 11.72
C ASP A 38 -19.30 -5.90 10.28
N THR A 39 -18.74 -4.95 9.52
CA THR A 39 -18.99 -4.82 8.08
C THR A 39 -18.54 -6.07 7.32
N GLY A 40 -17.35 -6.60 7.64
CA GLY A 40 -16.81 -7.81 7.02
C GLY A 40 -17.68 -9.04 7.26
N LEU A 41 -18.17 -9.21 8.49
CA LEU A 41 -19.07 -10.30 8.87
C LEU A 41 -20.42 -10.21 8.17
N GLU A 42 -20.99 -9.02 8.06
CA GLU A 42 -22.26 -8.84 7.34
C GLU A 42 -22.07 -9.07 5.84
N ALA A 43 -20.98 -8.59 5.24
CA ALA A 43 -20.66 -8.86 3.85
C ALA A 43 -20.45 -10.36 3.57
N ALA A 44 -19.71 -11.05 4.45
CA ALA A 44 -19.52 -12.50 4.39
C ALA A 44 -20.85 -13.25 4.46
N ARG A 45 -21.76 -12.84 5.37
CA ARG A 45 -23.11 -13.41 5.47
C ARG A 45 -23.93 -13.24 4.18
N LEU A 46 -23.86 -12.07 3.55
CA LEU A 46 -24.59 -11.77 2.30
C LEU A 46 -24.14 -12.66 1.13
N VAL A 47 -22.90 -13.13 1.13
CA VAL A 47 -22.36 -14.03 0.08
C VAL A 47 -22.30 -15.51 0.52
N GLY A 48 -22.76 -15.84 1.72
CA GLY A 48 -22.72 -17.21 2.25
C GLY A 48 -21.32 -17.68 2.68
N MET A 49 -20.36 -16.79 2.89
CA MET A 49 -19.04 -17.12 3.42
C MET A 49 -19.14 -17.42 4.91
N SER A 50 -18.65 -18.60 5.31
CA SER A 50 -18.66 -19.02 6.71
C SER A 50 -17.63 -18.27 7.56
N ARG A 51 -17.93 -18.10 8.86
CA ARG A 51 -17.13 -17.29 9.79
C ARG A 51 -15.73 -17.84 10.05
N ASP A 52 -15.53 -19.14 9.90
CA ASP A 52 -14.22 -19.81 9.99
C ASP A 52 -13.25 -19.39 8.89
N ARG A 53 -13.76 -18.78 7.81
CA ARG A 53 -12.98 -18.21 6.71
C ARG A 53 -12.73 -16.70 6.87
N VAL A 54 -13.21 -16.11 7.96
CA VAL A 54 -13.01 -14.70 8.29
C VAL A 54 -12.03 -14.59 9.45
N PHE A 55 -10.95 -13.83 9.25
CA PHE A 55 -9.88 -13.64 10.23
C PHE A 55 -9.82 -12.20 10.70
N VAL A 56 -9.67 -12.02 12.01
CA VAL A 56 -9.45 -10.70 12.62
C VAL A 56 -7.99 -10.32 12.45
N PHE A 57 -7.75 -9.14 11.89
CA PHE A 57 -6.43 -8.60 11.61
C PHE A 57 -6.10 -7.38 12.49
N ASP A 58 -4.95 -7.44 13.13
CA ASP A 58 -4.26 -6.33 13.80
C ASP A 58 -2.79 -6.71 14.04
N ASN A 59 -2.02 -5.80 14.64
CA ASN A 59 -0.60 -5.97 14.90
C ASN A 59 -0.28 -6.75 16.18
N ALA A 60 -1.29 -7.29 16.90
CA ALA A 60 -1.06 -7.94 18.19
C ALA A 60 -0.05 -9.09 18.12
N LEU A 61 0.09 -9.77 16.97
CA LEU A 61 1.05 -10.85 16.73
C LEU A 61 2.48 -10.53 17.21
N TYR A 62 2.91 -9.27 17.12
CA TYR A 62 4.26 -8.85 17.53
C TYR A 62 4.35 -8.37 18.99
N ASP A 63 3.20 -8.05 19.60
CA ASP A 63 3.10 -7.47 20.95
C ASP A 63 2.56 -8.49 21.99
N GLY A 64 2.02 -9.63 21.55
CA GLY A 64 1.45 -10.68 22.40
C GLY A 64 0.53 -11.66 21.66
N PRO A 65 -0.23 -12.51 22.38
CA PRO A 65 -1.19 -13.40 21.73
C PRO A 65 -2.37 -12.59 21.18
N GLY A 66 -2.54 -12.62 19.86
CA GLY A 66 -3.72 -12.03 19.25
C GLY A 66 -4.98 -12.85 19.56
N VAL A 67 -6.12 -12.15 19.67
CA VAL A 67 -7.39 -12.76 20.08
C VAL A 67 -8.41 -12.58 18.96
N GLY A 68 -9.12 -13.67 18.65
CA GLY A 68 -10.30 -13.66 17.80
C GLY A 68 -11.39 -12.72 18.31
N LYS A 69 -12.42 -12.47 17.49
CA LYS A 69 -13.54 -11.59 17.86
C LYS A 69 -14.79 -12.03 17.10
N ASN A 70 -15.96 -11.97 17.76
CA ASN A 70 -17.26 -12.30 17.15
C ASN A 70 -17.32 -13.72 16.52
N GLY A 71 -16.55 -14.66 17.07
CA GLY A 71 -16.44 -16.03 16.54
C GLY A 71 -15.49 -16.19 15.34
N CYS A 72 -14.81 -15.12 14.91
CA CYS A 72 -13.74 -15.17 13.92
C CYS A 72 -12.39 -15.47 14.59
N ARG A 73 -11.56 -16.25 13.89
CA ARG A 73 -10.20 -16.62 14.30
C ARG A 73 -9.25 -15.43 14.18
N TYR A 74 -8.14 -15.46 14.91
CA TYR A 74 -7.10 -14.45 14.75
C TYR A 74 -6.23 -14.79 13.53
N TRP A 75 -5.86 -13.79 12.73
CA TRP A 75 -5.04 -14.03 11.53
C TRP A 75 -3.67 -14.65 11.85
N GLY A 76 -3.12 -14.37 13.05
CA GLY A 76 -1.85 -14.94 13.51
C GLY A 76 -1.87 -16.47 13.61
N GLU A 77 -3.04 -17.10 13.70
CA GLU A 77 -3.18 -18.56 13.61
C GLU A 77 -2.83 -19.13 12.22
N LEU A 78 -2.70 -18.27 11.21
CA LEU A 78 -2.26 -18.64 9.85
C LEU A 78 -0.73 -18.59 9.71
N VAL A 79 -0.02 -18.00 10.67
CA VAL A 79 1.43 -17.85 10.62
C VAL A 79 2.07 -19.14 11.11
N ALA A 80 2.78 -19.81 10.20
CA ALA A 80 3.52 -21.03 10.50
C ALA A 80 4.70 -20.75 11.44
N SER A 81 5.16 -21.78 12.14
CA SER A 81 6.43 -21.71 12.89
C SER A 81 7.62 -21.46 11.95
N PRO A 82 8.74 -20.88 12.44
CA PRO A 82 9.94 -20.73 11.65
C PRO A 82 10.42 -22.06 11.02
N GLU A 83 10.35 -23.16 11.78
CA GLU A 83 10.75 -24.49 11.33
C GLU A 83 9.87 -25.00 10.17
N GLU A 84 8.55 -24.83 10.26
CA GLU A 84 7.64 -25.15 9.16
C GLU A 84 7.87 -24.24 7.94
N GLY A 85 8.17 -22.97 8.18
CA GLY A 85 8.45 -21.98 7.14
C GLY A 85 9.74 -22.27 6.37
N GLU A 86 10.80 -22.69 7.06
CA GLU A 86 12.07 -23.10 6.43
C GLU A 86 11.90 -24.33 5.53
N GLY A 87 11.01 -25.24 5.91
CA GLY A 87 10.66 -26.43 5.12
C GLY A 87 9.74 -26.14 3.92
N PHE A 88 9.23 -24.92 3.77
CA PHE A 88 8.26 -24.61 2.72
C PHE A 88 8.94 -24.50 1.34
N ALA A 89 8.58 -25.42 0.43
CA ALA A 89 9.03 -25.39 -0.96
C ALA A 89 8.22 -24.37 -1.76
N TRP A 90 8.82 -23.21 -2.05
CA TRP A 90 8.18 -22.18 -2.87
C TRP A 90 8.13 -22.59 -4.35
N GLU A 91 6.95 -22.48 -4.97
CA GLU A 91 6.86 -22.54 -6.44
C GLU A 91 7.59 -21.33 -7.04
N GLU A 92 8.61 -21.62 -7.85
CA GLU A 92 9.39 -20.65 -8.62
C GLU A 92 8.70 -20.35 -9.96
N LEU A 93 8.64 -19.08 -10.34
CA LEU A 93 7.99 -18.62 -11.58
C LEU A 93 8.93 -18.77 -12.78
N THR A 94 9.26 -20.01 -13.14
CA THR A 94 10.30 -20.33 -14.14
C THR A 94 9.80 -20.35 -15.59
N THR A 95 8.49 -20.29 -15.82
CA THR A 95 7.90 -20.29 -17.17
C THR A 95 7.00 -19.08 -17.39
N ILE A 96 6.71 -18.78 -18.67
CA ILE A 96 5.81 -17.66 -19.04
C ILE A 96 4.41 -17.91 -18.51
N GLU A 97 3.93 -19.15 -18.59
CA GLU A 97 2.60 -19.55 -18.11
C GLU A 97 2.46 -19.31 -16.60
N LEU A 98 3.50 -19.61 -15.82
CA LEU A 98 3.53 -19.32 -14.38
C LEU A 98 3.56 -17.81 -14.12
N ALA A 99 4.34 -17.06 -14.90
CA ALA A 99 4.45 -15.61 -14.77
C ALA A 99 3.17 -14.87 -15.18
N ASP A 100 2.36 -15.43 -16.07
CA ASP A 100 1.09 -14.87 -16.54
C ASP A 100 -0.10 -15.25 -15.63
N ARG A 101 0.11 -16.02 -14.55
CA ARG A 101 -0.92 -16.25 -13.53
C ARG A 101 -1.28 -14.94 -12.81
N THR A 102 -2.57 -14.77 -12.52
CA THR A 102 -3.10 -13.64 -11.74
C THR A 102 -2.53 -13.67 -10.32
N LEU A 103 -1.90 -12.56 -9.92
CA LEU A 103 -1.37 -12.33 -8.57
C LEU A 103 -2.37 -11.53 -7.72
N ALA A 104 -3.02 -10.54 -8.33
CA ALA A 104 -3.94 -9.66 -7.63
C ALA A 104 -5.15 -9.25 -8.48
N LEU A 105 -6.27 -9.02 -7.81
CA LEU A 105 -7.47 -8.40 -8.35
C LEU A 105 -7.63 -7.01 -7.73
N ASN A 106 -7.34 -5.98 -8.54
CA ASN A 106 -7.49 -4.60 -8.11
C ASN A 106 -8.79 -4.02 -8.66
N TYR A 107 -9.71 -3.64 -7.78
CA TYR A 107 -11.00 -3.10 -8.20
C TYR A 107 -10.89 -1.64 -8.61
N SER A 108 -11.43 -1.34 -9.79
CA SER A 108 -11.60 0.04 -10.27
C SER A 108 -13.07 0.32 -10.52
N SER A 109 -13.49 1.57 -10.34
CA SER A 109 -14.86 2.01 -10.68
C SER A 109 -15.15 1.97 -12.18
N GLY A 110 -14.11 1.82 -13.02
CA GLY A 110 -14.21 1.93 -14.48
C GLY A 110 -14.74 3.30 -14.94
N THR A 111 -15.02 3.41 -16.25
CA THR A 111 -15.63 4.59 -16.86
C THR A 111 -17.16 4.50 -16.95
N THR A 112 -17.74 3.32 -16.71
CA THR A 112 -19.19 3.08 -16.72
C THR A 112 -19.55 1.90 -15.77
N GLY A 113 -20.44 2.14 -14.82
CA GLY A 113 -21.15 1.08 -14.09
C GLY A 113 -20.53 0.60 -12.77
N ARG A 114 -20.73 -0.69 -12.46
CA ARG A 114 -20.27 -1.32 -11.22
C ARG A 114 -18.74 -1.53 -11.23
N PRO A 115 -18.07 -1.54 -10.05
CA PRO A 115 -16.64 -1.82 -9.97
C PRO A 115 -16.28 -3.16 -10.62
N LYS A 116 -15.10 -3.25 -11.23
CA LYS A 116 -14.60 -4.47 -11.90
C LYS A 116 -13.24 -4.84 -11.30
N GLY A 117 -13.02 -6.12 -11.04
CA GLY A 117 -11.71 -6.65 -10.67
C GLY A 117 -10.78 -6.67 -11.87
N VAL A 118 -9.72 -5.86 -11.85
CA VAL A 118 -8.66 -5.90 -12.86
C VAL A 118 -7.66 -6.98 -12.47
N GLU A 119 -7.47 -7.96 -13.35
CA GLU A 119 -6.48 -9.02 -13.17
C GLU A 119 -5.07 -8.50 -13.41
N ILE A 120 -4.24 -8.57 -12.38
CA ILE A 120 -2.83 -8.20 -12.44
C ILE A 120 -2.01 -9.47 -12.30
N THR A 121 -1.26 -9.83 -13.35
CA THR A 121 -0.41 -11.03 -13.33
C THR A 121 0.88 -10.79 -12.55
N HIS A 122 1.56 -11.87 -12.16
CA HIS A 122 2.91 -11.77 -11.57
C HIS A 122 3.86 -10.96 -12.47
N LYS A 123 3.84 -11.24 -13.78
CA LYS A 123 4.64 -10.54 -14.79
C LYS A 123 4.32 -9.05 -14.85
N ASN A 124 3.03 -8.66 -14.83
CA ASN A 124 2.66 -7.23 -14.83
C ASN A 124 3.23 -6.51 -13.61
N TYR A 125 3.11 -7.15 -12.44
CA TYR A 125 3.54 -6.58 -11.17
C TYR A 125 5.06 -6.41 -11.09
N VAL A 126 5.81 -7.45 -11.47
CA VAL A 126 7.28 -7.41 -11.52
C VAL A 126 7.77 -6.42 -12.58
N ALA A 127 7.18 -6.40 -13.78
CA ALA A 127 7.59 -5.48 -14.83
C ALA A 127 7.38 -4.01 -14.41
N ASN A 128 6.25 -3.68 -13.78
CA ASN A 128 5.99 -2.33 -13.27
C ASN A 128 6.97 -1.95 -12.16
N MET A 129 7.21 -2.85 -11.20
CA MET A 129 8.20 -2.64 -10.13
C MET A 129 9.61 -2.41 -10.69
N LEU A 130 10.04 -3.20 -11.69
CA LEU A 130 11.35 -3.04 -12.33
C LEU A 130 11.46 -1.69 -13.06
N GLN A 131 10.42 -1.27 -13.79
CA GLN A 131 10.40 0.04 -14.45
C GLN A 131 10.47 1.19 -13.43
N PHE A 132 9.68 1.11 -12.36
CA PHE A 132 9.66 2.11 -11.29
C PHE A 132 11.03 2.23 -10.61
N THR A 133 11.62 1.10 -10.21
CA THR A 133 12.91 1.08 -9.51
C THR A 133 14.09 1.39 -10.44
N TYR A 134 13.99 1.13 -11.74
CA TYR A 134 15.01 1.49 -12.72
C TYR A 134 15.24 3.00 -12.78
N ILE A 135 14.18 3.81 -12.71
CA ILE A 135 14.30 5.28 -12.72
C ILE A 135 15.14 5.77 -11.52
N GLU A 136 14.99 5.15 -10.34
CA GLU A 136 15.78 5.50 -9.16
C GLU A 136 17.27 5.18 -9.35
N ARG A 137 17.58 4.07 -10.04
CA ARG A 137 18.96 3.63 -10.34
C ARG A 137 19.70 4.58 -11.28
N LEU A 138 18.99 5.39 -12.05
CA LEU A 138 19.60 6.40 -12.94
C LEU A 138 20.19 7.58 -12.17
N HIS A 139 19.88 7.73 -10.88
CA HIS A 139 20.41 8.82 -10.08
C HIS A 139 21.93 8.61 -9.82
N PRO A 140 22.80 9.61 -10.04
CA PRO A 140 24.26 9.45 -9.88
C PRO A 140 24.70 8.95 -8.50
N ASN A 141 23.96 9.34 -7.45
CA ASN A 141 24.20 8.93 -6.06
C ASN A 141 23.25 7.81 -5.59
N TYR A 142 22.80 6.92 -6.48
CA TYR A 142 21.78 5.91 -6.19
C TYR A 142 22.09 5.08 -4.94
N GLU A 143 23.28 4.46 -4.84
CA GLU A 143 23.61 3.58 -3.71
C GLU A 143 23.56 4.33 -2.37
N ALA A 144 24.09 5.55 -2.33
CA ALA A 144 24.04 6.39 -1.14
C ALA A 144 22.60 6.76 -0.76
N LYS A 145 21.75 7.08 -1.75
CA LYS A 145 20.32 7.40 -1.55
C LYS A 145 19.56 6.18 -1.04
N ARG A 146 19.71 5.04 -1.70
CA ARG A 146 19.08 3.77 -1.34
C ARG A 146 19.44 3.37 0.10
N ALA A 147 20.70 3.46 0.49
CA ALA A 147 21.17 3.07 1.83
C ALA A 147 20.52 3.85 2.98
N ARG A 148 20.03 5.08 2.71
CA ARG A 148 19.35 5.92 3.71
C ARG A 148 17.86 6.12 3.44
N LYS A 149 17.32 5.51 2.38
CA LYS A 149 15.94 5.69 1.93
C LYS A 149 14.99 5.23 3.03
N ARG A 150 13.98 6.05 3.33
CA ARG A 150 12.93 5.79 4.33
C ARG A 150 11.62 6.35 3.82
N CYS A 151 10.58 5.53 3.79
CA CYS A 151 9.26 5.93 3.31
C CYS A 151 8.25 6.00 4.46
N LEU A 152 7.32 6.94 4.39
CA LEU A 152 6.13 6.96 5.24
C LEU A 152 4.91 6.58 4.40
N CYS A 153 4.23 5.49 4.76
CA CYS A 153 3.04 5.02 4.07
C CYS A 153 1.77 5.36 4.87
N PHE A 154 1.06 6.39 4.42
CA PHE A 154 -0.31 6.71 4.80
C PHE A 154 -1.31 6.48 3.63
N LEU A 155 -0.80 6.04 2.48
CA LEU A 155 -1.64 5.73 1.32
C LEU A 155 -2.35 4.38 1.55
N PRO A 156 -3.58 4.21 1.03
CA PRO A 156 -4.32 2.98 1.28
C PRO A 156 -3.67 1.78 0.57
N LEU A 157 -3.17 0.80 1.32
CA LEU A 157 -2.48 -0.39 0.80
C LEU A 157 -3.40 -1.34 0.00
N TYR A 158 -4.72 -1.17 0.06
CA TYR A 158 -5.64 -1.87 -0.85
C TYR A 158 -5.63 -1.31 -2.28
N HIS A 159 -5.07 -0.12 -2.50
CA HIS A 159 -5.04 0.55 -3.81
C HIS A 159 -3.73 0.27 -4.57
N ALA A 160 -3.83 0.08 -5.89
CA ALA A 160 -2.73 -0.35 -6.76
C ALA A 160 -1.45 0.50 -6.63
N MET A 161 -1.58 1.82 -6.51
CA MET A 161 -0.43 2.73 -6.31
C MET A 161 0.39 2.38 -5.05
N ALA A 162 -0.29 2.21 -3.91
CA ALA A 162 0.40 1.92 -2.65
C ALA A 162 0.91 0.49 -2.62
N GLN A 163 0.17 -0.47 -3.19
CA GLN A 163 0.67 -1.84 -3.37
C GLN A 163 1.99 -1.85 -4.15
N MET A 164 2.02 -1.23 -5.33
CA MET A 164 3.21 -1.24 -6.18
C MET A 164 4.39 -0.51 -5.51
N ILE A 165 4.17 0.70 -4.97
CA ILE A 165 5.28 1.52 -4.48
C ILE A 165 5.67 1.16 -3.04
N MET A 166 4.71 1.02 -2.13
CA MET A 166 4.97 0.85 -0.69
C MET A 166 5.12 -0.62 -0.27
N ILE A 167 4.77 -1.58 -1.15
CA ILE A 167 5.03 -3.00 -0.93
C ILE A 167 6.07 -3.50 -1.93
N ALA A 168 5.75 -3.55 -3.23
CA ALA A 168 6.61 -4.23 -4.22
C ALA A 168 7.99 -3.58 -4.37
N ALA A 169 8.02 -2.27 -4.65
CA ALA A 169 9.25 -1.54 -4.92
C ALA A 169 10.12 -1.39 -3.66
N THR A 170 9.52 -1.07 -2.52
CA THR A 170 10.24 -0.92 -1.24
C THR A 170 10.82 -2.24 -0.76
N LEU A 171 10.09 -3.37 -0.89
CA LEU A 171 10.64 -4.70 -0.60
C LEU A 171 11.81 -5.04 -1.55
N ALA A 172 11.66 -4.83 -2.86
CA ALA A 172 12.72 -5.09 -3.83
C ALA A 172 14.00 -4.25 -3.57
N LEU A 173 13.84 -3.07 -2.96
CA LEU A 173 14.94 -2.17 -2.63
C LEU A 173 15.47 -2.33 -1.20
N ASN A 174 14.83 -3.15 -0.35
CA ASN A 174 15.05 -3.23 1.10
C ASN A 174 14.89 -1.88 1.82
N THR A 175 13.89 -1.10 1.40
CA THR A 175 13.60 0.22 1.96
C THR A 175 12.66 0.11 3.18
N PRO A 176 13.05 0.63 4.36
CA PRO A 176 12.15 0.74 5.50
C PRO A 176 10.90 1.58 5.19
N VAL A 177 9.73 1.03 5.51
CA VAL A 177 8.43 1.70 5.37
C VAL A 177 7.78 1.84 6.74
N TYR A 178 7.52 3.08 7.14
CA TYR A 178 6.79 3.42 8.36
C TYR A 178 5.30 3.49 8.03
N ILE A 179 4.48 2.65 8.65
CA ILE A 179 3.04 2.61 8.38
C ILE A 179 2.31 3.62 9.27
N MET A 180 1.52 4.49 8.66
CA MET A 180 0.56 5.36 9.33
C MET A 180 -0.86 4.86 9.01
N PRO A 181 -1.51 4.11 9.94
CA PRO A 181 -2.79 3.44 9.65
C PRO A 181 -3.92 4.39 9.26
N LYS A 182 -3.86 5.63 9.76
CA LYS A 182 -4.81 6.70 9.44
C LYS A 182 -4.02 7.97 9.19
N PHE A 183 -4.25 8.56 8.02
CA PHE A 183 -3.63 9.83 7.65
C PHE A 183 -4.00 10.93 8.64
N ASP A 184 -2.98 11.64 9.11
CA ASP A 184 -3.08 12.89 9.84
C ASP A 184 -1.92 13.78 9.37
N PHE A 185 -2.23 14.99 8.90
CA PHE A 185 -1.24 15.86 8.29
C PHE A 185 -0.18 16.34 9.29
N ILE A 186 -0.57 16.64 10.53
CA ILE A 186 0.37 17.12 11.55
C ILE A 186 1.31 15.97 11.96
N ARG A 187 0.76 14.76 12.17
CA ARG A 187 1.58 13.58 12.44
C ARG A 187 2.45 13.20 11.26
N MET A 188 2.03 13.46 10.02
CA MET A 188 2.89 13.24 8.84
C MET A 188 4.15 14.11 8.92
N LEU A 189 4.02 15.38 9.28
CA LEU A 189 5.15 16.28 9.49
C LEU A 189 6.02 15.83 10.68
N GLU A 190 5.39 15.50 11.80
CA GLU A 190 6.06 15.00 13.01
C GLU A 190 6.88 13.73 12.71
N TYR A 191 6.27 12.75 12.03
CA TYR A 191 6.91 11.49 11.70
C TYR A 191 7.99 11.66 10.63
N THR A 192 7.81 12.60 9.69
CA THR A 192 8.86 12.97 8.74
C THR A 192 10.11 13.44 9.45
N GLN A 193 9.97 14.36 10.41
CA GLN A 193 11.07 14.83 11.25
C GLN A 193 11.66 13.70 12.11
N LYS A 194 10.80 13.01 12.88
CA LYS A 194 11.21 12.01 13.88
C LYS A 194 11.95 10.83 13.27
N TYR A 195 11.43 10.28 12.17
CA TYR A 195 12.00 9.10 11.53
C TYR A 195 12.96 9.42 10.38
N ARG A 196 13.15 10.72 10.10
CA ARG A 196 13.96 11.26 8.99
C ARG A 196 13.54 10.67 7.65
N ILE A 197 12.25 10.76 7.35
CA ILE A 197 11.67 10.26 6.09
C ILE A 197 12.31 11.00 4.92
N THR A 198 12.75 10.25 3.91
CA THR A 198 13.44 10.78 2.73
C THR A 198 12.50 10.88 1.52
N ASP A 199 11.60 9.91 1.39
CA ASP A 199 10.76 9.75 0.21
C ASP A 199 9.28 9.75 0.63
N ASN A 200 8.52 10.69 0.08
CA ASN A 200 7.07 10.77 0.30
C ASN A 200 6.33 10.53 -1.01
N VAL A 201 5.41 9.58 -1.02
CA VAL A 201 4.44 9.41 -2.10
C VAL A 201 3.11 9.99 -1.62
N VAL A 202 2.63 11.01 -2.32
CA VAL A 202 1.50 11.85 -1.90
C VAL A 202 0.47 11.98 -3.00
N VAL A 203 -0.68 12.53 -2.62
CA VAL A 203 -1.76 12.94 -3.54
C VAL A 203 -1.88 14.47 -3.54
N PRO A 204 -2.47 15.09 -4.57
CA PRO A 204 -2.49 16.55 -4.70
C PRO A 204 -3.00 17.33 -3.47
N PRO A 205 -4.03 16.88 -2.73
CA PRO A 205 -4.46 17.57 -1.50
C PRO A 205 -3.35 17.71 -0.44
N ILE A 206 -2.44 16.73 -0.34
CA ILE A 206 -1.33 16.77 0.61
C ILE A 206 -0.25 17.75 0.14
N VAL A 207 0.01 17.83 -1.17
CA VAL A 207 0.94 18.83 -1.73
C VAL A 207 0.42 20.24 -1.50
N VAL A 208 -0.89 20.46 -1.68
CA VAL A 208 -1.53 21.75 -1.37
C VAL A 208 -1.41 22.08 0.12
N ALA A 209 -1.59 21.08 1.01
CA ALA A 209 -1.40 21.27 2.44
C ALA A 209 0.06 21.61 2.78
N LEU A 210 1.06 20.95 2.16
CA LEU A 210 2.47 21.30 2.32
C LEU A 210 2.77 22.74 1.88
N ALA A 211 2.11 23.23 0.83
CA ALA A 211 2.31 24.60 0.34
C ALA A 211 1.71 25.66 1.27
N LYS A 212 0.58 25.36 1.92
CA LYS A 212 -0.27 26.39 2.55
C LYS A 212 -0.37 26.29 4.07
N HIS A 213 -0.19 25.11 4.64
CA HIS A 213 -0.49 24.89 6.04
C HIS A 213 0.62 25.46 6.94
N PRO A 214 0.31 26.34 7.93
CA PRO A 214 1.33 27.03 8.72
C PRO A 214 2.20 26.10 9.56
N ALA A 215 1.67 24.94 9.96
CA ALA A 215 2.42 23.95 10.73
C ALA A 215 3.66 23.42 10.00
N VAL A 216 3.72 23.47 8.67
CA VAL A 216 4.90 23.00 7.90
C VAL A 216 6.18 23.69 8.37
N LYS A 217 6.11 24.99 8.72
CA LYS A 217 7.25 25.77 9.22
C LYS A 217 7.72 25.37 10.63
N GLN A 218 6.97 24.51 11.31
CA GLN A 218 7.25 24.09 12.69
C GLN A 218 8.02 22.76 12.76
N TYR A 219 8.24 22.10 11.62
CA TYR A 219 8.90 20.79 11.54
C TYR A 219 10.15 20.85 10.64
N ASP A 220 11.20 20.14 11.05
CA ASP A 220 12.38 19.88 10.24
C ASP A 220 12.06 18.82 9.17
N LEU A 221 11.88 19.30 7.93
CA LEU A 221 11.71 18.46 6.74
C LEU A 221 13.00 18.30 5.94
N SER A 222 14.17 18.63 6.51
CA SER A 222 15.46 18.60 5.81
C SER A 222 15.88 17.21 5.34
N SER A 223 15.32 16.13 5.88
CA SER A 223 15.58 14.76 5.44
C SER A 223 14.94 14.41 4.10
N VAL A 224 13.93 15.17 3.66
CA VAL A 224 13.22 14.89 2.40
C VAL A 224 14.14 15.12 1.22
N GLU A 225 14.21 14.12 0.35
CA GLU A 225 15.00 14.10 -0.89
C GLU A 225 14.10 13.90 -2.11
N ASP A 226 12.93 13.28 -1.94
CA ASP A 226 12.02 12.96 -3.04
C ASP A 226 10.55 13.07 -2.62
N ILE A 227 9.75 13.69 -3.50
CA ILE A 227 8.30 13.75 -3.38
C ILE A 227 7.68 13.30 -4.71
N GLY A 228 7.05 12.14 -4.69
CA GLY A 228 6.22 11.67 -5.80
C GLY A 228 4.75 12.03 -5.57
N CYS A 229 4.09 12.64 -6.56
CA CYS A 229 2.65 12.92 -6.53
C CYS A 229 1.94 12.20 -7.68
N GLY A 230 0.79 11.59 -7.41
CA GLY A 230 0.00 10.95 -8.47
C GLY A 230 -1.50 10.92 -8.17
N ALA A 231 -2.20 10.07 -8.91
CA ALA A 231 -3.66 9.82 -8.85
C ALA A 231 -4.56 10.97 -9.34
N ALA A 232 -4.09 12.22 -9.34
CA ALA A 232 -4.81 13.35 -9.91
C ALA A 232 -3.85 14.45 -10.39
N PRO A 233 -4.28 15.36 -11.29
CA PRO A 233 -3.46 16.47 -11.76
C PRO A 233 -2.99 17.38 -10.63
N LEU A 234 -1.77 17.92 -10.77
CA LEU A 234 -1.17 18.88 -9.86
C LEU A 234 -0.65 20.10 -10.64
N SER A 235 -1.05 21.29 -10.21
CA SER A 235 -0.63 22.55 -10.85
C SER A 235 0.84 22.85 -10.60
N ARG A 236 1.52 23.43 -11.59
CA ARG A 236 2.92 23.84 -11.52
C ARG A 236 3.20 24.80 -10.36
N GLU A 237 2.31 25.76 -10.14
CA GLU A 237 2.45 26.80 -9.13
C GLU A 237 2.52 26.21 -7.71
N VAL A 238 1.70 25.18 -7.44
CA VAL A 238 1.73 24.46 -6.16
C VAL A 238 3.03 23.65 -6.03
N CYS A 239 3.52 23.04 -7.11
CA CYS A 239 4.82 22.36 -7.07
C CYS A 239 5.95 23.31 -6.69
N GLU A 240 6.00 24.48 -7.33
CA GLU A 240 7.03 25.50 -7.08
C GLU A 240 6.99 26.01 -5.62
N GLN A 241 5.79 26.22 -5.07
CA GLN A 241 5.61 26.61 -3.66
C GLN A 241 6.16 25.56 -2.69
N VAL A 242 5.89 24.28 -2.93
CA VAL A 242 6.39 23.20 -2.06
C VAL A 242 7.90 23.01 -2.22
N GLN A 243 8.43 23.05 -3.44
CA GLN A 243 9.87 22.91 -3.68
C GLN A 243 10.68 24.02 -3.00
N ALA A 244 10.11 25.22 -2.85
CA ALA A 244 10.73 26.34 -2.14
C ALA A 244 10.91 26.12 -0.63
N LEU A 245 10.36 25.04 -0.06
CA LEU A 245 10.64 24.63 1.33
C LEU A 245 12.08 24.12 1.50
N TRP A 246 12.79 23.82 0.41
CA TRP A 246 14.16 23.33 0.41
C TRP A 246 15.08 24.23 -0.44
N PRO A 247 16.42 24.14 -0.26
CA PRO A 247 17.35 24.80 -1.16
C PRO A 247 17.06 24.46 -2.64
N PRO A 248 17.25 25.43 -3.57
CA PRO A 248 16.97 25.22 -4.98
C PRO A 248 17.61 23.95 -5.53
N GLY A 249 16.82 23.13 -6.22
CA GLY A 249 17.27 21.87 -6.83
C GLY A 249 17.43 20.68 -5.87
N LYS A 250 17.21 20.86 -4.55
CA LYS A 250 17.29 19.74 -3.59
C LYS A 250 16.14 18.75 -3.75
N VAL A 251 14.90 19.27 -3.85
CA VAL A 251 13.68 18.47 -4.01
C VAL A 251 12.98 18.91 -5.29
N ASN A 252 12.59 17.93 -6.10
CA ASN A 252 11.75 18.14 -7.28
C ASN A 252 10.52 17.26 -7.15
N ILE A 253 9.32 17.84 -7.33
CA ILE A 253 8.08 17.07 -7.28
C ILE A 253 7.95 16.28 -8.57
N ARG A 254 8.05 14.96 -8.45
CA ARG A 254 7.85 14.03 -9.56
C ARG A 254 6.37 13.68 -9.67
N GLN A 255 5.82 13.75 -10.86
CA GLN A 255 4.43 13.34 -11.10
C GLN A 255 4.38 11.95 -11.71
N GLY A 256 3.46 11.13 -11.22
CA GLY A 256 3.15 9.81 -11.75
C GLY A 256 1.73 9.75 -12.29
N TYR A 257 1.59 9.29 -13.53
CA TYR A 257 0.30 8.95 -14.13
C TYR A 257 0.20 7.43 -14.27
N GLY A 258 -0.95 6.88 -13.89
CA GLY A 258 -1.21 5.45 -13.98
C GLY A 258 -2.70 5.15 -13.87
N MET A 259 -3.04 3.91 -14.20
CA MET A 259 -4.39 3.35 -14.10
C MET A 259 -4.26 1.97 -13.45
N THR A 260 -5.30 1.57 -12.71
CA THR A 260 -5.47 0.18 -12.26
C THR A 260 -5.69 -0.71 -13.47
#